data_AF-A0A839Y4C9-F1
#
_entry.id   AF-A0A839Y4C9-F1
#
_cell.length_a   1.000
_cell.length_b   1.000
_cell.length_c   1.000
_cell.angle_alpha   90.00
_cell.angle_beta   90.00
_cell.angle_gamma   90.00
#
_symmetry.space_group_name_H-M   'P 1'
#
loop_
_entity.id
_entity.type
_entity.pdbx_description
1 polymer ?
#
loop_
_entity_poly.entity_id
_entity_poly.type
_entity_poly.pdbx_seq_one_letter_code
_entity_poly.pdbx_strand_id
1 'polypeptide(L)'
;MPQSPEVVYPPPVGVPPPPPPAPPDDEGLRRVSPQQVLLAAGAVAVVVAGAASLSLTGWVFTTALALGTAAASLWCGVRRLRASEETLAVATVVLAVVGDRAGSDPTSAVVLAVLSAVFWLLGRLGRRALTWPVAAWLSAQLAVLTALSGADLGALPQVSAVLGTAIAGTLVTLRARRPVAPVALATTALWWVTGVATGTHLVWTTTATSTAAPAAALLVGAAAGLVALRLRPALRPLLGPRPLVPVLAGAVTGAAVAGVLQSTGPAGVPAAGYLGLVSAALVAALASPRPHSVVRPAGLALACTATALSVVQLLADGRWSAVALLLVAASLPAVLVAARQPADRPGALPVAVGCLAGAALLAEADGNLGPGRAGPLLLLLAVTALAAASLERHHRDEGPLAVSAVVVGVVAVAHVGRTGDPLALAAALAVLGTALVGYAARTGRRPARAGGCAGLVAAVWLAVGDAGVQVPEAYSLPLAAVLLLYSGRRLATAPSWSAWGPALAAGYGPSVFLALVEPELLRVLLVVVAATATTTAATGWAVRAPFLVGAGSLVVVGVGRLLAVLPPPGLVVFGVAGAALLAVGASYESRRRRARVAIASLADMR
;
A
#
# COMPACT_ATOMS: atom_id res chain seq x y z
N MET A 1 -9.45 -33.97 2.39
CA MET A 1 -10.67 -33.19 2.10
C MET A 1 -10.81 -33.18 0.59
N PRO A 2 -11.87 -33.77 0.00
CA PRO A 2 -12.12 -33.62 -1.43
C PRO A 2 -12.31 -32.12 -1.72
N GLN A 3 -11.65 -31.64 -2.77
CA GLN A 3 -11.65 -30.24 -3.16
C GLN A 3 -13.09 -29.82 -3.48
N SER A 4 -13.55 -28.73 -2.86
CA SER A 4 -14.79 -28.07 -3.26
C SER A 4 -14.67 -27.67 -4.73
N PRO A 5 -15.66 -27.98 -5.59
CA PRO A 5 -15.59 -27.65 -7.00
C PRO A 5 -15.56 -26.13 -7.16
N GLU A 6 -14.61 -25.67 -7.97
CA GLU A 6 -14.45 -24.28 -8.36
C GLU A 6 -15.68 -23.85 -9.15
N VAL A 7 -16.49 -22.95 -8.57
CA VAL A 7 -17.68 -22.42 -9.23
C VAL A 7 -17.21 -21.44 -10.31
N VAL A 8 -17.14 -21.92 -11.55
CA VAL A 8 -16.86 -21.09 -12.72
C VAL A 8 -18.07 -20.20 -12.99
N TYR A 9 -17.84 -18.89 -13.05
CA TYR A 9 -18.86 -17.90 -13.41
C TYR A 9 -18.50 -17.27 -14.76
N PRO A 10 -19.45 -17.13 -15.71
CA PRO A 10 -20.86 -17.52 -15.63
C PRO A 10 -21.09 -19.03 -15.88
N PRO A 11 -22.20 -19.60 -15.37
CA PRO A 11 -22.49 -21.03 -15.54
C PRO A 11 -22.77 -21.38 -17.02
N PRO A 12 -22.36 -22.58 -17.49
CA PRO A 12 -22.65 -23.04 -18.84
C PRO A 12 -24.16 -23.19 -19.08
N VAL A 13 -24.64 -22.65 -20.19
CA VAL A 13 -26.04 -22.65 -20.59
C VAL A 13 -26.49 -24.09 -20.89
N GLY A 14 -27.48 -24.60 -20.14
CA GLY A 14 -28.06 -25.94 -20.34
C GLY A 14 -27.96 -26.89 -19.14
N VAL A 15 -27.29 -26.50 -18.06
CA VAL A 15 -27.27 -27.28 -16.80
C VAL A 15 -28.38 -26.77 -15.88
N PRO A 16 -29.29 -27.64 -15.37
CA PRO A 16 -30.30 -27.22 -14.41
C PRO A 16 -29.60 -26.61 -13.18
N PRO A 17 -30.09 -25.50 -12.64
CA PRO A 17 -29.49 -24.89 -11.46
C PRO A 17 -29.41 -25.94 -10.34
N PRO A 18 -28.29 -26.01 -9.58
CA PRO A 18 -28.22 -26.91 -8.44
C PRO A 18 -29.42 -26.63 -7.53
N PRO A 19 -30.07 -27.67 -6.97
CA PRO A 19 -31.20 -27.45 -6.08
C PRO A 19 -30.79 -26.48 -4.97
N PRO A 20 -31.66 -25.54 -4.58
CA PRO A 20 -31.34 -24.63 -3.49
C PRO A 20 -30.87 -25.48 -2.30
N PRO A 21 -29.79 -25.07 -1.60
CA PRO A 21 -29.40 -25.76 -0.39
C PRO A 21 -30.64 -25.86 0.49
N ALA A 22 -30.92 -27.05 1.00
CA ALA A 22 -31.99 -27.25 1.97
C ALA A 22 -31.89 -26.11 2.99
N PRO A 23 -33.01 -25.44 3.34
CA PRO A 23 -32.97 -24.46 4.41
C PRO A 23 -32.22 -25.10 5.57
N PRO A 24 -31.29 -24.38 6.23
CA PRO A 24 -30.67 -24.93 7.43
C PRO A 24 -31.80 -25.49 8.27
N ASP A 25 -31.69 -26.75 8.70
CA ASP A 25 -32.63 -27.30 9.67
C ASP A 25 -32.81 -26.19 10.71
N ASP A 26 -34.01 -25.63 10.78
CA ASP A 26 -34.39 -24.69 11.81
C ASP A 26 -34.24 -25.49 13.10
N GLU A 27 -33.02 -25.49 13.65
CA GLU A 27 -32.65 -26.07 14.93
C GLU A 27 -33.41 -25.27 15.98
N GLY A 28 -34.69 -25.61 16.14
CA GLY A 28 -35.57 -25.20 17.21
C GLY A 28 -35.61 -23.69 17.43
N LEU A 29 -36.49 -23.01 16.71
CA LEU A 29 -37.43 -22.14 17.43
C LEU A 29 -38.14 -23.04 18.44
N ARG A 30 -37.53 -23.13 19.62
CA ARG A 30 -37.82 -24.07 20.70
C ARG A 30 -39.32 -24.07 20.95
N ARG A 31 -40.00 -25.18 20.64
CA ARG A 31 -41.22 -25.54 21.36
C ARG A 31 -40.79 -25.68 22.82
N VAL A 32 -41.04 -24.64 23.60
CA VAL A 32 -40.78 -24.64 25.04
C VAL A 32 -41.64 -25.76 25.61
N SER A 33 -41.01 -26.86 26.01
CA SER A 33 -41.73 -27.98 26.60
C SER A 33 -42.31 -27.54 27.95
N PRO A 34 -43.52 -27.97 28.34
CA PRO A 34 -44.08 -27.66 29.65
C PRO A 34 -43.13 -28.00 30.82
N GLN A 35 -42.30 -29.02 30.65
CA GLN A 35 -41.25 -29.42 31.59
C GLN A 35 -40.15 -28.34 31.76
N GLN A 36 -39.76 -27.64 30.70
CA GLN A 36 -38.81 -26.53 30.79
C GLN A 36 -39.39 -25.32 31.52
N VAL A 37 -40.69 -25.04 31.34
CA VAL A 37 -41.38 -23.96 32.07
C VAL A 37 -41.44 -24.27 33.56
N LEU A 38 -41.80 -25.51 33.93
CA LEU A 38 -41.85 -25.95 35.33
C LEU A 38 -40.47 -25.94 36.00
N LEU A 39 -39.42 -26.41 35.30
CA LEU A 39 -38.04 -26.36 35.82
C LEU A 39 -37.54 -24.92 35.99
N ALA A 40 -37.84 -24.04 35.03
CA ALA A 40 -37.48 -22.62 35.12
C ALA A 40 -38.23 -21.92 36.27
N ALA A 41 -39.55 -22.13 36.39
CA ALA A 41 -40.36 -21.59 37.47
C ALA A 41 -39.89 -22.08 38.85
N GLY A 42 -39.57 -23.37 38.96
CA GLY A 42 -39.00 -23.96 40.18
C GLY A 42 -37.64 -23.36 40.55
N ALA A 43 -36.73 -23.21 39.58
CA ALA A 43 -35.44 -22.55 39.80
C ALA A 43 -35.60 -21.08 40.25
N VAL A 44 -36.52 -20.34 39.62
CA VAL A 44 -36.85 -18.96 40.01
C VAL A 44 -37.41 -18.91 41.43
N ALA A 45 -38.35 -19.78 41.80
CA ALA A 45 -38.91 -19.82 43.14
C ALA A 45 -37.84 -20.09 44.21
N VAL A 46 -36.91 -21.00 43.94
CA VAL A 46 -35.77 -21.30 44.83
C VAL A 46 -34.84 -20.09 44.98
N VAL A 47 -34.53 -19.40 43.89
CA VAL A 47 -33.71 -18.18 43.91
C VAL A 47 -34.42 -17.05 44.67
N VAL A 48 -35.71 -16.83 44.45
CA VAL A 48 -36.52 -15.81 45.12
C VAL A 48 -36.64 -16.11 46.62
N ALA A 49 -36.85 -17.37 47.00
CA ALA A 49 -36.84 -17.79 48.40
C ALA A 49 -35.47 -17.55 49.06
N GLY A 50 -34.38 -17.85 48.35
CA GLY A 50 -33.02 -17.53 48.80
C GLY A 50 -32.82 -16.01 48.99
N ALA A 51 -33.22 -15.19 48.02
CA ALA A 51 -33.11 -13.73 48.12
C ALA A 51 -33.96 -13.16 49.27
N ALA A 52 -35.19 -13.66 49.45
CA ALA A 52 -36.06 -13.24 50.55
C ALA A 52 -35.52 -13.66 51.93
N SER A 53 -34.84 -14.80 52.02
CA SER A 53 -34.25 -15.28 53.28
C SER A 53 -33.10 -14.41 53.80
N LEU A 54 -32.47 -13.62 52.94
CA LEU A 54 -31.37 -12.72 53.32
C LEU A 54 -31.82 -11.67 54.35
N SER A 55 -33.07 -11.19 54.26
CA SER A 55 -33.60 -10.22 55.22
C SER A 55 -33.93 -10.84 56.58
N LEU A 56 -34.05 -12.16 56.68
CA LEU A 56 -34.51 -12.87 57.88
C LEU A 56 -33.39 -13.64 58.59
N THR A 57 -32.48 -14.26 57.84
CA THR A 57 -31.52 -15.27 58.35
C THR A 57 -30.07 -15.02 57.92
N GLY A 58 -29.81 -13.96 57.15
CA GLY A 58 -28.48 -13.64 56.64
C GLY A 58 -27.95 -14.65 55.61
N TRP A 59 -26.62 -14.68 55.43
CA TRP A 59 -25.95 -15.42 54.35
C TRP A 59 -25.96 -16.96 54.50
N VAL A 60 -26.19 -17.49 55.71
CA VAL A 60 -26.09 -18.92 56.01
C VAL A 60 -27.14 -19.76 55.26
N PHE A 61 -28.39 -19.28 55.17
CA PHE A 61 -29.45 -20.02 54.49
C PHE A 61 -29.23 -20.05 52.97
N THR A 62 -28.75 -18.95 52.39
CA THR A 62 -28.44 -18.87 50.95
C THR A 62 -27.28 -19.77 50.54
N THR A 63 -26.25 -19.92 51.38
CA THR A 63 -25.13 -20.83 51.10
C THR A 63 -25.54 -22.30 51.20
N ALA A 64 -26.39 -22.65 52.17
CA ALA A 64 -26.95 -24.00 52.27
C ALA A 64 -27.79 -24.37 51.02
N LEU A 65 -28.63 -23.45 50.54
CA LEU A 65 -29.40 -23.60 49.30
C LEU A 65 -28.51 -23.73 48.06
N ALA A 66 -27.42 -22.95 47.97
CA ALA A 66 -26.44 -23.05 46.89
C ALA A 66 -25.76 -24.43 46.88
N LEU A 67 -25.33 -24.94 48.04
CA LEU A 67 -24.73 -26.28 48.16
C LEU A 67 -25.72 -27.39 47.77
N GLY A 68 -26.99 -27.29 48.22
CA GLY A 68 -28.04 -28.25 47.88
C GLY A 68 -28.33 -28.31 46.36
N THR A 69 -28.43 -27.15 45.72
CA THR A 69 -28.64 -27.06 44.26
C THR A 69 -27.42 -27.56 43.47
N ALA A 70 -26.20 -27.33 43.96
CA ALA A 70 -24.96 -27.84 43.35
C ALA A 70 -24.90 -29.38 43.38
N ALA A 71 -25.19 -29.98 44.55
CA ALA A 71 -25.24 -31.43 44.70
C ALA A 71 -26.32 -32.06 43.81
N ALA A 72 -27.50 -31.44 43.75
CA ALA A 72 -28.60 -31.89 42.89
C ALA A 72 -28.24 -31.80 41.40
N SER A 73 -27.50 -30.75 40.97
CA SER A 73 -26.99 -30.62 39.61
C SER A 73 -26.03 -31.77 39.26
N LEU A 74 -25.04 -32.06 40.11
CA LEU A 74 -24.10 -33.19 39.90
C LEU A 74 -24.83 -34.53 39.81
N TRP A 75 -25.82 -34.76 40.67
CA TRP A 75 -26.64 -35.97 40.66
C TRP A 75 -27.48 -36.11 39.38
N CYS A 76 -28.08 -35.01 38.90
CA CYS A 76 -28.78 -34.97 37.61
C CYS A 76 -27.82 -35.28 36.44
N GLY A 77 -26.57 -34.83 36.54
CA GLY A 77 -25.51 -35.13 35.56
C GLY A 77 -25.18 -36.62 35.48
N VAL A 78 -25.10 -37.31 36.62
CA VAL A 78 -24.95 -38.78 36.69
C VAL A 78 -26.14 -39.48 36.03
N ARG A 79 -27.36 -38.99 36.26
CA ARG A 79 -28.61 -39.51 35.67
C ARG A 79 -28.86 -39.09 34.22
N ARG A 80 -27.94 -38.33 33.61
CA ARG A 80 -28.00 -37.83 32.22
C ARG A 80 -29.16 -36.86 31.92
N LEU A 81 -29.69 -36.16 32.94
CA LEU A 81 -30.76 -35.17 32.79
C LEU A 81 -30.19 -33.77 32.48
N ARG A 82 -29.83 -33.52 31.22
CA ARG A 82 -29.09 -32.29 30.81
C ARG A 82 -29.83 -30.99 31.14
N ALA A 83 -31.14 -30.92 30.91
CA ALA A 83 -31.90 -29.68 31.13
C ALA A 83 -31.92 -29.32 32.62
N SER A 84 -32.18 -30.30 33.48
CA SER A 84 -32.21 -30.15 34.93
C SER A 84 -30.82 -29.85 35.51
N GLU A 85 -29.77 -30.50 35.01
CA GLU A 85 -28.37 -30.24 35.38
C GLU A 85 -28.00 -28.77 35.17
N GLU A 86 -28.30 -28.20 33.99
CA GLU A 86 -28.04 -26.80 33.65
C GLU A 86 -28.90 -25.82 34.47
N THR A 87 -30.21 -26.08 34.64
CA THR A 87 -31.08 -25.17 35.41
C THR A 87 -30.67 -25.10 36.88
N LEU A 88 -30.28 -26.24 37.47
CA LEU A 88 -29.82 -26.27 38.86
C LEU A 88 -28.46 -25.60 39.01
N ALA A 89 -27.54 -25.79 38.05
CA ALA A 89 -26.26 -25.09 38.03
C ALA A 89 -26.43 -23.56 37.91
N VAL A 90 -27.36 -23.08 37.07
CA VAL A 90 -27.72 -21.65 37.00
C VAL A 90 -28.25 -21.16 38.34
N ALA A 91 -29.18 -21.89 38.96
CA ALA A 91 -29.73 -21.51 40.27
C ALA A 91 -28.64 -21.42 41.35
N THR A 92 -27.70 -22.37 41.39
CA THR A 92 -26.55 -22.32 42.30
C THR A 92 -25.72 -21.07 42.11
N VAL A 93 -25.39 -20.71 40.86
CA VAL A 93 -24.57 -19.52 40.57
C VAL A 93 -25.29 -18.25 41.01
N VAL A 94 -26.60 -18.13 40.75
CA VAL A 94 -27.38 -16.96 41.17
C VAL A 94 -27.45 -16.87 42.69
N LEU A 95 -27.72 -17.98 43.39
CA LEU A 95 -27.74 -18.01 44.85
C LEU A 95 -26.38 -17.62 45.46
N ALA A 96 -25.27 -18.07 44.87
CA ALA A 96 -23.93 -17.71 45.33
C ALA A 96 -23.64 -16.21 45.18
N VAL A 97 -24.04 -15.59 44.07
CA VAL A 97 -23.89 -14.14 43.85
C VAL A 97 -24.77 -13.32 44.80
N VAL A 98 -25.99 -13.79 45.05
CA VAL A 98 -26.93 -13.14 45.98
C VAL A 98 -26.42 -13.23 47.43
N GLY A 99 -25.86 -14.38 47.83
CA GLY A 99 -25.25 -14.56 49.15
C GLY A 99 -24.01 -13.68 49.38
N ASP A 100 -23.15 -13.50 48.37
CA ASP A 100 -21.96 -12.63 48.43
C ASP A 100 -22.33 -11.16 48.69
N ARG A 101 -23.36 -10.65 48.00
CA ARG A 101 -23.83 -9.25 48.16
C ARG A 101 -24.40 -8.92 49.55
N ALA A 102 -24.79 -9.92 50.32
CA ALA A 102 -25.35 -9.72 51.67
C ALA A 102 -24.27 -9.63 52.77
N GLY A 103 -23.04 -10.09 52.48
CA GLY A 103 -21.88 -9.93 53.36
C GLY A 103 -21.13 -8.65 53.03
N SER A 104 -21.54 -7.52 53.61
CA SER A 104 -21.01 -6.19 53.32
C SER A 104 -19.60 -5.95 53.89
N ASP A 105 -18.57 -6.60 53.34
CA ASP A 105 -17.18 -6.36 53.70
C ASP A 105 -16.29 -6.16 52.44
N PRO A 106 -15.21 -5.37 52.51
CA PRO A 106 -14.30 -5.12 51.38
C PRO A 106 -13.50 -6.36 50.93
N THR A 107 -13.76 -7.54 51.48
CA THR A 107 -13.12 -8.84 51.14
C THR A 107 -13.79 -9.58 49.96
N SER A 108 -14.62 -8.89 49.17
CA SER A 108 -15.36 -9.44 48.02
C SER A 108 -14.49 -10.12 46.95
N ALA A 109 -13.27 -9.65 46.71
CA ALA A 109 -12.39 -10.24 45.70
C ALA A 109 -11.91 -11.66 46.06
N VAL A 110 -11.64 -11.92 47.34
CA VAL A 110 -11.20 -13.23 47.83
C VAL A 110 -12.34 -14.23 47.74
N VAL A 111 -13.56 -13.83 48.12
CA VAL A 111 -14.76 -14.66 48.02
C VAL A 111 -15.04 -15.05 46.57
N LEU A 112 -14.99 -14.08 45.64
CA LEU A 112 -15.16 -14.35 44.20
C LEU A 112 -14.07 -15.27 43.63
N ALA A 113 -12.82 -15.16 44.12
CA ALA A 113 -11.74 -16.05 43.74
C ALA A 113 -11.96 -17.49 44.25
N VAL A 114 -12.46 -17.65 45.48
CA VAL A 114 -12.84 -18.95 46.04
C VAL A 114 -14.01 -19.54 45.25
N LEU A 115 -15.05 -18.75 44.95
CA LEU A 115 -16.19 -19.19 44.13
C LEU A 115 -15.75 -19.63 42.73
N SER A 116 -14.82 -18.90 42.10
CA SER A 116 -14.21 -19.30 40.82
C SER A 116 -13.55 -20.69 40.91
N ALA A 117 -12.76 -20.94 41.95
CA ALA A 117 -12.11 -22.24 42.18
C ALA A 117 -13.13 -23.37 42.41
N VAL A 118 -14.20 -23.09 43.18
CA VAL A 118 -15.30 -24.02 43.42
C VAL A 118 -16.03 -24.36 42.11
N PHE A 119 -16.42 -23.36 41.31
CA PHE A 119 -17.09 -23.59 40.03
C PHE A 119 -16.18 -24.32 39.03
N TRP A 120 -14.87 -24.06 39.05
CA TRP A 120 -13.91 -24.80 38.24
C TRP A 120 -13.83 -26.28 38.64
N LEU A 121 -13.79 -26.57 39.95
CA LEU A 121 -13.81 -27.93 40.48
C LEU A 121 -15.12 -28.64 40.11
N LEU A 122 -16.26 -27.97 40.28
CA LEU A 122 -17.57 -28.48 39.89
C LEU A 122 -17.64 -28.75 38.37
N GLY A 123 -17.04 -27.91 37.53
CA GLY A 123 -16.94 -28.16 36.08
C GLY A 123 -16.03 -29.32 35.70
N ARG A 124 -15.03 -29.65 36.54
CA ARG A 124 -14.18 -30.85 36.36
C ARG A 124 -14.91 -32.14 36.71
N LEU A 125 -15.75 -32.10 37.76
CA LEU A 125 -16.58 -33.21 38.22
C LEU A 125 -17.80 -33.40 37.31
N GLY A 126 -18.58 -32.34 37.10
CA GLY A 126 -19.74 -32.24 36.21
C GLY A 126 -19.36 -31.92 34.78
N ARG A 127 -18.74 -32.88 34.08
CA ARG A 127 -18.24 -32.72 32.70
C ARG A 127 -19.34 -32.45 31.65
N ARG A 128 -20.60 -32.17 31.99
CA ARG A 128 -21.67 -31.98 30.99
C ARG A 128 -22.25 -30.58 31.03
N ALA A 129 -22.51 -30.03 32.22
CA ALA A 129 -22.93 -28.65 32.38
C ALA A 129 -21.93 -27.64 31.79
N LEU A 130 -22.45 -26.74 30.97
CA LEU A 130 -21.77 -25.59 30.38
C LEU A 130 -21.72 -24.41 31.34
N THR A 131 -22.64 -24.36 32.32
CA THR A 131 -22.72 -23.27 33.29
C THR A 131 -21.48 -23.18 34.18
N TRP A 132 -20.96 -24.31 34.67
CA TRP A 132 -19.80 -24.32 35.58
C TRP A 132 -18.54 -23.64 35.03
N PRO A 133 -18.04 -23.96 33.82
CA PRO A 133 -16.86 -23.29 33.27
C PRO A 133 -17.11 -21.81 32.92
N VAL A 134 -18.34 -21.44 32.54
CA VAL A 134 -18.71 -20.03 32.29
C VAL A 134 -18.74 -19.24 33.60
N ALA A 135 -19.38 -19.79 34.63
CA ALA A 135 -19.46 -19.18 35.96
C ALA A 135 -18.07 -19.05 36.59
N ALA A 136 -17.22 -20.08 36.50
CA ALA A 136 -15.83 -20.02 36.98
C ALA A 136 -15.06 -18.86 36.33
N TRP A 137 -15.18 -18.70 35.01
CA TRP A 137 -14.51 -17.63 34.28
C TRP A 137 -15.06 -16.24 34.62
N LEU A 138 -16.38 -16.07 34.66
CA LEU A 138 -17.01 -14.80 35.03
C LEU A 138 -16.68 -14.39 36.47
N SER A 139 -16.71 -15.34 37.42
CA SER A 139 -16.32 -15.08 38.82
C SER A 139 -14.85 -14.69 38.94
N ALA A 140 -13.96 -15.31 38.15
CA ALA A 140 -12.56 -14.91 38.10
C ALA A 140 -12.38 -13.47 37.56
N GLN A 141 -13.11 -13.10 36.51
CA GLN A 141 -13.08 -11.74 35.96
C GLN A 141 -13.62 -10.70 36.96
N LEU A 142 -14.71 -11.02 37.64
CA LEU A 142 -15.29 -10.17 38.68
C LEU A 142 -14.35 -10.01 39.87
N ALA A 143 -13.69 -11.09 40.32
CA ALA A 143 -12.70 -11.04 41.40
C ALA A 143 -11.57 -10.06 41.08
N VAL A 144 -11.05 -10.09 39.85
CA VAL A 144 -10.01 -9.16 39.41
C VAL A 144 -10.55 -7.73 39.30
N LEU A 145 -11.75 -7.55 38.76
CA LEU A 145 -12.38 -6.22 38.68
C LEU A 145 -12.57 -5.60 40.07
N THR A 146 -13.05 -6.37 41.05
CA THR A 146 -13.22 -5.92 42.43
C THR A 146 -11.89 -5.61 43.10
N ALA A 147 -10.86 -6.41 42.85
CA ALA A 147 -9.52 -6.15 43.36
C ALA A 147 -8.92 -4.86 42.78
N LEU A 148 -9.16 -4.58 41.49
CA LEU A 148 -8.72 -3.37 40.82
C LEU A 148 -9.47 -2.12 41.28
N SER A 149 -10.75 -2.21 41.64
CA SER A 149 -11.54 -1.06 42.12
C SER A 149 -11.29 -0.72 43.59
N GLY A 150 -10.90 -1.71 44.41
CA GLY A 150 -10.73 -1.54 45.85
C GLY A 150 -9.31 -1.20 46.30
N ALA A 151 -8.31 -1.30 45.42
CA ALA A 151 -6.91 -1.11 45.77
C ALA A 151 -6.29 0.07 44.99
N ASP A 152 -5.64 0.99 45.70
CA ASP A 152 -4.75 2.01 45.11
C ASP A 152 -3.45 1.36 44.63
N LEU A 153 -3.54 0.65 43.51
CA LEU A 153 -2.41 0.00 42.87
C LEU A 153 -1.65 1.01 42.00
N GLY A 154 -0.32 0.91 41.98
CA GLY A 154 0.49 1.60 40.99
C GLY A 154 0.13 1.18 39.55
N ALA A 155 0.58 1.96 38.56
CA ALA A 155 0.20 1.72 37.16
C ALA A 155 0.62 0.34 36.63
N LEU A 156 1.80 -0.18 37.01
CA LEU A 156 2.27 -1.49 36.57
C LEU A 156 1.41 -2.67 37.08
N PRO A 157 1.13 -2.81 38.38
CA PRO A 157 0.27 -3.90 38.87
C PRO A 157 -1.17 -3.82 38.31
N GLN A 158 -1.68 -2.62 38.05
CA GLN A 158 -2.99 -2.46 37.41
C GLN A 158 -2.97 -2.98 35.96
N VAL A 159 -2.00 -2.56 35.16
CA VAL A 159 -1.83 -3.03 33.77
C VAL A 159 -1.55 -4.54 33.73
N SER A 160 -0.74 -5.06 34.65
CA SER A 160 -0.41 -6.49 34.68
C SER A 160 -1.61 -7.36 35.05
N ALA A 161 -2.49 -6.89 35.93
CA ALA A 161 -3.75 -7.56 36.23
C ALA A 161 -4.68 -7.60 35.01
N VAL A 162 -4.85 -6.49 34.29
CA VAL A 162 -5.72 -6.40 33.10
C VAL A 162 -5.18 -7.22 31.91
N LEU A 163 -3.87 -7.15 31.63
CA LEU A 163 -3.26 -7.98 30.58
C LEU A 163 -3.18 -9.45 31.00
N GLY A 164 -2.93 -9.72 32.27
CA GLY A 164 -2.92 -11.07 32.84
C GLY A 164 -4.27 -11.75 32.71
N THR A 165 -5.38 -11.05 32.98
CA THR A 165 -6.73 -11.57 32.74
C THR A 165 -7.02 -11.75 31.25
N ALA A 166 -6.56 -10.84 30.38
CA ALA A 166 -6.69 -11.02 28.94
C ALA A 166 -5.96 -12.30 28.47
N ILE A 167 -4.71 -12.51 28.89
CA ILE A 167 -3.92 -13.72 28.55
C ILE A 167 -4.59 -14.98 29.11
N ALA A 168 -4.99 -14.97 30.38
CA ALA A 168 -5.71 -16.08 30.99
C ALA A 168 -7.01 -16.40 30.23
N GLY A 169 -7.74 -15.37 29.80
CA GLY A 169 -8.95 -15.51 29.00
C GLY A 169 -8.70 -16.12 27.63
N THR A 170 -7.59 -15.75 26.97
CA THR A 170 -7.20 -16.40 25.70
C THR A 170 -6.88 -17.89 25.91
N LEU A 171 -6.17 -18.24 27.00
CA LEU A 171 -5.87 -19.63 27.36
C LEU A 171 -7.13 -20.43 27.70
N VAL A 172 -8.05 -19.84 28.47
CA VAL A 172 -9.36 -20.42 28.77
C VAL A 172 -10.13 -20.64 27.47
N THR A 173 -10.18 -19.66 26.58
CA THR A 173 -10.86 -19.76 25.29
C THR A 173 -10.26 -20.85 24.40
N LEU A 174 -8.94 -21.02 24.40
CA LEU A 174 -8.25 -22.09 23.66
C LEU A 174 -8.61 -23.49 24.19
N ARG A 175 -8.69 -23.65 25.52
CA ARG A 175 -9.00 -24.92 26.19
C ARG A 175 -10.49 -25.20 26.34
N ALA A 176 -11.34 -24.18 26.24
CA ALA A 176 -12.78 -24.27 26.42
C ALA A 176 -13.43 -25.11 25.32
N ARG A 177 -14.54 -25.76 25.67
CA ARG A 177 -15.35 -26.52 24.71
C ARG A 177 -15.97 -25.58 23.68
N ARG A 178 -16.30 -26.12 22.48
CA ARG A 178 -16.90 -25.34 21.38
C ARG A 178 -18.04 -24.39 21.79
N PRO A 179 -19.02 -24.77 22.64
CA PRO A 179 -20.09 -23.85 23.03
C PRO A 179 -19.69 -22.79 24.07
N VAL A 180 -18.64 -23.04 24.87
CA VAL A 180 -18.16 -22.10 25.92
C VAL A 180 -17.19 -21.08 25.33
N ALA A 181 -16.46 -21.46 24.29
CA ALA A 181 -15.41 -20.64 23.71
C ALA A 181 -15.90 -19.26 23.17
N PRO A 182 -17.08 -19.12 22.54
CA PRO A 182 -17.58 -17.80 22.11
C PRO A 182 -17.85 -16.86 23.28
N VAL A 183 -18.42 -17.36 24.38
CA VAL A 183 -18.71 -16.57 25.59
C VAL A 183 -17.41 -16.14 26.28
N ALA A 184 -16.47 -17.08 26.41
CA ALA A 184 -15.14 -16.76 26.94
C ALA A 184 -14.40 -15.75 26.05
N LEU A 185 -14.51 -15.86 24.72
CA LEU A 185 -13.91 -14.93 23.78
C LEU A 185 -14.52 -13.52 23.87
N ALA A 186 -15.85 -13.41 23.92
CA ALA A 186 -16.54 -12.12 24.00
C ALA A 186 -16.16 -11.35 25.27
N THR A 187 -16.14 -12.04 26.41
CA THR A 187 -15.74 -11.43 27.69
C THR A 187 -14.25 -11.11 27.72
N THR A 188 -13.39 -11.98 27.19
CA THR A 188 -11.93 -11.75 27.09
C THR A 188 -11.58 -10.59 26.17
N ALA A 189 -12.36 -10.37 25.10
CA ALA A 189 -12.10 -9.29 24.15
C ALA A 189 -12.11 -7.91 24.81
N LEU A 190 -13.00 -7.68 25.78
CA LEU A 190 -13.05 -6.43 26.53
C LEU A 190 -11.76 -6.19 27.33
N TRP A 191 -11.31 -7.21 28.08
CA TRP A 191 -10.04 -7.18 28.82
C TRP A 191 -8.83 -7.01 27.90
N TRP A 192 -8.86 -7.60 26.71
CA TRP A 192 -7.79 -7.45 25.73
C TRP A 192 -7.70 -6.02 25.20
N VAL A 193 -8.84 -5.42 24.81
CA VAL A 193 -8.87 -4.03 24.32
C VAL A 193 -8.41 -3.06 25.40
N THR A 194 -8.95 -3.17 26.61
CA THR A 194 -8.57 -2.29 27.72
C THR A 194 -7.12 -2.50 28.13
N GLY A 195 -6.65 -3.76 28.21
CA GLY A 195 -5.28 -4.10 28.57
C GLY A 195 -4.25 -3.64 27.54
N VAL A 196 -4.56 -3.75 26.25
CA VAL A 196 -3.68 -3.23 25.19
C VAL A 196 -3.64 -1.72 25.21
N ALA A 197 -4.78 -1.04 25.38
CA ALA A 197 -4.81 0.42 25.45
C ALA A 197 -4.01 0.95 26.66
N THR A 198 -4.27 0.44 27.86
CA THR A 198 -3.58 0.88 29.08
C THR A 198 -2.13 0.43 29.12
N GLY A 199 -1.83 -0.78 28.64
CA GLY A 199 -0.45 -1.28 28.54
C GLY A 199 0.38 -0.51 27.53
N THR A 200 -0.17 -0.19 26.35
CA THR A 200 0.52 0.66 25.37
C THR A 200 0.74 2.05 25.94
N HIS A 201 -0.27 2.66 26.57
CA HIS A 201 -0.11 3.94 27.24
C HIS A 201 1.03 3.91 28.28
N LEU A 202 1.03 2.93 29.20
CA LEU A 202 2.05 2.79 30.23
C LEU A 202 3.46 2.65 29.65
N VAL A 203 3.64 1.79 28.65
CA VAL A 203 4.94 1.54 28.00
C VAL A 203 5.48 2.81 27.34
N TRP A 204 4.61 3.66 26.80
CA TRP A 204 5.00 4.87 26.08
C TRP A 204 5.17 6.11 26.98
N THR A 205 4.53 6.14 28.15
CA THR A 205 4.64 7.25 29.09
C THR A 205 5.72 7.04 30.15
N THR A 206 6.18 5.81 30.36
CA THR A 206 7.16 5.50 31.39
C THR A 206 8.59 5.65 30.87
N THR A 207 9.47 6.23 31.70
CA THR A 207 10.91 6.35 31.40
C THR A 207 11.72 5.19 31.99
N ALA A 208 11.13 4.40 32.90
CA ALA A 208 11.83 3.32 33.56
C ALA A 208 11.72 2.01 32.76
N THR A 209 12.85 1.43 32.36
CA THR A 209 12.85 0.14 31.65
C THR A 209 12.31 -1.01 32.52
N SER A 210 12.47 -0.91 33.85
CA SER A 210 11.95 -1.89 34.82
C SER A 210 10.43 -2.00 34.83
N THR A 211 9.70 -0.96 34.43
CA THR A 211 8.24 -0.96 34.28
C THR A 211 7.82 -1.23 32.83
N ALA A 212 8.55 -0.68 31.84
CA ALA A 212 8.24 -0.86 30.42
C ALA A 212 8.40 -2.32 29.96
N ALA A 213 9.52 -2.96 30.31
CA ALA A 213 9.84 -4.32 29.86
C ALA A 213 8.78 -5.37 30.27
N PRO A 214 8.34 -5.47 31.54
CA PRO A 214 7.30 -6.43 31.91
C PRO A 214 5.94 -6.12 31.27
N ALA A 215 5.55 -4.85 31.16
CA ALA A 215 4.30 -4.45 30.51
C ALA A 215 4.30 -4.83 29.02
N ALA A 216 5.42 -4.63 28.32
CA ALA A 216 5.57 -5.05 26.93
C ALA A 216 5.60 -6.56 26.77
N ALA A 217 6.26 -7.31 27.66
CA ALA A 217 6.22 -8.77 27.64
C ALA A 217 4.78 -9.30 27.73
N LEU A 218 3.93 -8.66 28.55
CA LEU A 218 2.51 -8.97 28.63
C LEU A 218 1.74 -8.57 27.37
N LEU A 219 2.03 -7.44 26.74
CA LEU A 219 1.45 -7.06 25.44
C LEU A 219 1.80 -8.07 24.34
N VAL A 220 3.06 -8.51 24.27
CA VAL A 220 3.50 -9.57 23.35
C VAL A 220 2.80 -10.89 23.64
N GLY A 221 2.65 -11.25 24.93
CA GLY A 221 1.87 -12.43 25.35
C GLY A 221 0.40 -12.36 24.92
N ALA A 222 -0.24 -11.20 25.07
CA ALA A 222 -1.61 -10.96 24.64
C ALA A 222 -1.76 -11.03 23.11
N ALA A 223 -0.78 -10.52 22.35
CA ALA A 223 -0.72 -10.64 20.90
C ALA A 223 -0.52 -12.09 20.43
N ALA A 224 0.35 -12.85 21.10
CA ALA A 224 0.56 -14.27 20.84
C ALA A 224 -0.73 -15.09 21.12
N GLY A 225 -1.46 -14.75 22.17
CA GLY A 225 -2.77 -15.32 22.49
C GLY A 225 -3.79 -15.14 21.35
N LEU A 226 -3.86 -13.94 20.74
CA LEU A 226 -4.71 -13.68 19.57
C LEU A 226 -4.33 -14.54 18.36
N VAL A 227 -3.03 -14.66 18.07
CA VAL A 227 -2.53 -15.52 16.99
C VAL A 227 -2.91 -16.97 17.24
N ALA A 228 -2.74 -17.46 18.48
CA ALA A 228 -3.14 -18.82 18.86
C ALA A 228 -4.65 -19.05 18.70
N LEU A 229 -5.50 -18.08 19.05
CA LEU A 229 -6.95 -18.15 18.84
C LEU A 229 -7.31 -18.30 17.36
N ARG A 230 -6.59 -17.60 16.47
CA ARG A 230 -6.81 -17.68 15.02
C ARG A 230 -6.49 -19.06 14.43
N LEU A 231 -5.53 -19.78 15.03
CA LEU A 231 -5.19 -21.14 14.61
C LEU A 231 -6.35 -22.12 14.86
N ARG A 232 -7.28 -21.80 15.77
CA ARG A 232 -8.44 -22.65 16.10
C ARG A 232 -9.56 -22.52 15.04
N PRO A 233 -9.88 -23.58 14.28
CA PRO A 233 -10.85 -23.49 13.18
C PRO A 233 -12.25 -23.03 13.60
N ALA A 234 -12.68 -23.44 14.80
CA ALA A 234 -14.01 -23.14 15.34
C ALA A 234 -14.24 -21.64 15.66
N LEU A 235 -13.18 -20.85 15.83
CA LEU A 235 -13.28 -19.43 16.21
C LEU A 235 -13.05 -18.48 15.03
N ARG A 236 -12.65 -19.01 13.87
CA ARG A 236 -12.40 -18.22 12.64
C ARG A 236 -13.56 -17.31 12.23
N PRO A 237 -14.85 -17.71 12.28
CA PRO A 237 -15.95 -16.82 11.89
C PRO A 237 -16.14 -15.65 12.86
N LEU A 238 -15.80 -15.81 14.13
CA LEU A 238 -15.95 -14.78 15.16
C LEU A 238 -14.82 -13.74 15.16
N LEU A 239 -13.65 -14.13 14.65
CA LEU A 239 -12.43 -13.31 14.65
C LEU A 239 -12.31 -12.37 13.44
N GLY A 240 -13.37 -12.20 12.65
CA GLY A 240 -13.41 -11.28 11.52
C GLY A 240 -12.50 -11.68 10.33
N PRO A 241 -12.18 -10.71 9.45
CA PRO A 241 -11.48 -10.97 8.20
C PRO A 241 -10.08 -11.56 8.42
N ARG A 242 -9.60 -12.32 7.42
CA ARG A 242 -8.38 -13.14 7.50
C ARG A 242 -7.11 -12.40 7.97
N PRO A 243 -6.79 -11.19 7.49
CA PRO A 243 -5.55 -10.51 7.89
C PRO A 243 -5.66 -9.77 9.24
N LEU A 244 -6.87 -9.46 9.73
CA LEU A 244 -7.04 -8.50 10.83
C LEU A 244 -6.35 -8.95 12.12
N VAL A 245 -6.55 -10.20 12.55
CA VAL A 245 -5.94 -10.70 13.80
C VAL A 245 -4.42 -10.73 13.74
N PRO A 246 -3.75 -11.32 12.73
CA PRO A 246 -2.30 -11.25 12.64
C PRO A 246 -1.77 -9.82 12.55
N VAL A 247 -2.44 -8.93 11.79
CA VAL A 247 -2.01 -7.53 11.67
C VAL A 247 -2.11 -6.81 13.01
N LEU A 248 -3.22 -6.97 13.75
CA LEU A 248 -3.37 -6.40 15.10
C LEU A 248 -2.33 -6.95 16.07
N ALA A 249 -2.10 -8.27 16.06
CA ALA A 249 -1.09 -8.89 16.91
C ALA A 249 0.32 -8.36 16.61
N GLY A 250 0.66 -8.25 15.33
CA GLY A 250 1.93 -7.66 14.88
C GLY A 250 2.05 -6.20 15.29
N ALA A 251 1.01 -5.39 15.08
CA ALA A 251 1.00 -3.97 15.43
C ALA A 251 1.18 -3.73 16.93
N VAL A 252 0.49 -4.49 17.78
CA VAL A 252 0.64 -4.41 19.25
C VAL A 252 2.04 -4.83 19.67
N THR A 253 2.58 -5.89 19.06
CA THR A 253 3.95 -6.35 19.35
C THR A 253 4.99 -5.31 18.94
N GLY A 254 4.85 -4.71 17.76
CA GLY A 254 5.77 -3.66 17.29
C GLY A 254 5.70 -2.39 18.14
N ALA A 255 4.50 -1.95 18.53
CA ALA A 255 4.32 -0.81 19.44
C ALA A 255 4.90 -1.06 20.85
N ALA A 256 4.75 -2.28 21.38
CA ALA A 256 5.31 -2.68 22.66
C ALA A 256 6.85 -2.70 22.63
N VAL A 257 7.44 -3.31 21.60
CA VAL A 257 8.90 -3.38 21.43
C VAL A 257 9.49 -1.98 21.23
N ALA A 258 8.87 -1.14 20.41
CA ALA A 258 9.33 0.22 20.17
C ALA A 258 9.31 1.07 21.45
N GLY A 259 8.25 1.00 22.26
CA GLY A 259 8.18 1.75 23.50
C GLY A 259 9.15 1.26 24.58
N VAL A 260 9.41 -0.05 24.69
CA VAL A 260 10.48 -0.55 25.59
C VAL A 260 11.84 -0.01 25.19
N LEU A 261 12.16 -0.07 23.89
CA LEU A 261 13.44 0.41 23.41
C LEU A 261 13.57 1.91 23.65
N GLN A 262 12.52 2.70 23.44
CA GLN A 262 12.52 4.11 23.80
C GLN A 262 12.88 4.35 25.28
N SER A 263 12.40 3.50 26.20
CA SER A 263 12.74 3.60 27.63
C SER A 263 14.22 3.33 27.94
N THR A 264 14.99 2.74 27.02
CA THR A 264 16.44 2.48 27.21
C THR A 264 17.32 3.69 26.90
N GLY A 265 16.74 4.80 26.43
CA GLY A 265 17.44 6.06 26.20
C GLY A 265 17.54 6.47 24.73
N PRO A 266 18.42 7.44 24.39
CA PRO A 266 18.42 8.11 23.09
C PRO A 266 18.77 7.20 21.90
N ALA A 267 19.49 6.11 22.14
CA ALA A 267 19.82 5.08 21.14
C ALA A 267 18.69 4.06 20.91
N GLY A 268 17.69 4.03 21.80
CA GLY A 268 16.59 3.07 21.74
C GLY A 268 15.66 3.27 20.54
N VAL A 269 15.36 4.52 20.20
CA VAL A 269 14.49 4.87 19.06
C VAL A 269 15.03 4.34 17.72
N PRO A 270 16.30 4.60 17.32
CA PRO A 270 16.82 4.02 16.09
C PRO A 270 16.97 2.50 16.18
N ALA A 271 17.30 1.94 17.35
CA ALA A 271 17.37 0.48 17.55
C ALA A 271 16.02 -0.21 17.28
N ALA A 272 14.89 0.39 17.67
CA ALA A 272 13.55 -0.11 17.36
C ALA A 272 13.29 -0.15 15.85
N GLY A 273 13.71 0.89 15.13
CA GLY A 273 13.64 0.93 13.66
C GLY A 273 14.47 -0.17 13.02
N TYR A 274 15.73 -0.34 13.43
CA TYR A 274 16.60 -1.41 12.91
C TYR A 274 16.06 -2.82 13.20
N LEU A 275 15.50 -3.05 14.40
CA LEU A 275 14.84 -4.32 14.72
C LEU A 275 13.58 -4.55 13.85
N GLY A 276 12.83 -3.50 13.55
CA GLY A 276 11.75 -3.55 12.57
C GLY A 276 12.24 -3.98 11.19
N LEU A 277 13.37 -3.46 10.72
CA LEU A 277 13.96 -3.83 9.43
C LEU A 277 14.53 -5.26 9.41
N VAL A 278 15.21 -5.67 10.48
CA VAL A 278 15.71 -7.05 10.64
C VAL A 278 14.54 -8.04 10.67
N SER A 279 13.46 -7.71 11.38
CA SER A 279 12.25 -8.56 11.40
C SER A 279 11.57 -8.61 10.02
N ALA A 280 11.50 -7.50 9.27
CA ALA A 280 11.04 -7.53 7.87
C ALA A 280 11.90 -8.47 7.00
N ALA A 281 13.24 -8.37 7.11
CA ALA A 281 14.17 -9.23 6.36
C ALA A 281 13.99 -10.71 6.73
N LEU A 282 13.88 -11.02 8.01
CA LEU A 282 13.67 -12.39 8.51
C LEU A 282 12.33 -12.96 8.06
N VAL A 283 11.25 -12.17 8.14
CA VAL A 283 9.92 -12.59 7.68
C VAL A 283 9.93 -12.82 6.18
N ALA A 284 10.60 -11.98 5.40
CA ALA A 284 10.77 -12.18 3.97
C ALA A 284 11.60 -13.43 3.63
N ALA A 285 12.64 -13.72 4.42
CA ALA A 285 13.53 -14.86 4.20
C ALA A 285 12.90 -16.20 4.63
N LEU A 286 12.14 -16.21 5.72
CA LEU A 286 11.71 -17.44 6.40
C LEU A 286 10.21 -17.75 6.23
N ALA A 287 9.35 -16.74 6.03
CA ALA A 287 7.91 -16.97 5.98
C ALA A 287 7.47 -17.39 4.56
N SER A 288 6.97 -18.62 4.43
CA SER A 288 6.41 -19.10 3.16
C SER A 288 5.21 -18.24 2.73
N PRO A 289 5.06 -17.88 1.44
CA PRO A 289 3.97 -17.05 0.91
C PRO A 289 2.60 -17.76 0.88
N ARG A 290 2.39 -18.78 1.71
CA ARG A 290 1.16 -19.58 1.71
C ARG A 290 -0.04 -18.72 2.16
N PRO A 291 -1.22 -18.89 1.53
CA PRO A 291 -2.43 -18.12 1.82
C PRO A 291 -2.98 -18.31 3.24
N HIS A 292 -2.46 -19.29 3.97
CA HIS A 292 -2.83 -19.58 5.36
C HIS A 292 -1.75 -19.20 6.38
N SER A 293 -0.66 -18.56 5.95
CA SER A 293 0.42 -18.18 6.86
C SER A 293 -0.03 -17.00 7.74
N VAL A 294 -0.05 -17.22 9.06
CA VAL A 294 -0.34 -16.17 10.06
C VAL A 294 0.93 -15.38 10.40
N VAL A 295 2.10 -16.01 10.23
CA VAL A 295 3.41 -15.46 10.58
C VAL A 295 3.80 -14.29 9.69
N ARG A 296 3.57 -14.38 8.37
CA ARG A 296 3.92 -13.31 7.43
C ARG A 296 3.19 -11.98 7.71
N PRO A 297 1.83 -11.94 7.79
CA PRO A 297 1.13 -10.69 8.08
C PRO A 297 1.43 -10.14 9.48
N ALA A 298 1.61 -11.00 10.49
CA ALA A 298 1.97 -10.55 11.83
C ALA A 298 3.40 -9.98 11.88
N GLY A 299 4.36 -10.66 11.26
CA GLY A 299 5.74 -10.22 11.20
C GLY A 299 5.92 -8.92 10.41
N LEU A 300 5.22 -8.76 9.28
CA LEU A 300 5.23 -7.51 8.51
C LEU A 300 4.56 -6.36 9.27
N ALA A 301 3.43 -6.61 9.97
CA ALA A 301 2.79 -5.58 10.78
C ALA A 301 3.68 -5.14 11.96
N LEU A 302 4.38 -6.08 12.61
CA LEU A 302 5.40 -5.78 13.62
C LEU A 302 6.51 -4.91 13.04
N ALA A 303 7.09 -5.34 11.92
CA ALA A 303 8.15 -4.60 11.24
C ALA A 303 7.69 -3.17 10.89
N CYS A 304 6.57 -3.04 10.18
CA CYS A 304 6.01 -1.76 9.75
C CYS A 304 5.72 -0.83 10.92
N THR A 305 5.09 -1.33 11.99
CA THR A 305 4.77 -0.49 13.16
C THR A 305 6.02 -0.05 13.90
N ALA A 306 6.97 -0.95 14.17
CA ALA A 306 8.24 -0.60 14.82
C ALA A 306 9.04 0.42 13.99
N THR A 307 9.14 0.24 12.66
CA THR A 307 9.82 1.19 11.78
C THR A 307 9.10 2.52 11.68
N ALA A 308 7.77 2.53 11.53
CA ALA A 308 7.00 3.76 11.36
C ALA A 308 7.04 4.62 12.62
N LEU A 309 6.90 3.99 13.80
CA LEU A 309 7.02 4.68 15.08
C LEU A 309 8.42 5.26 15.28
N SER A 310 9.46 4.50 14.95
CA SER A 310 10.85 5.00 14.98
C SER A 310 11.04 6.21 14.04
N VAL A 311 10.56 6.14 12.80
CA VAL A 311 10.63 7.26 11.84
C VAL A 311 9.89 8.49 12.38
N VAL A 312 8.66 8.34 12.88
CA VAL A 312 7.86 9.46 13.40
C VAL A 312 8.56 10.14 14.58
N GLN A 313 9.12 9.36 15.50
CA GLN A 313 9.86 9.90 16.64
C GLN A 313 11.14 10.61 16.21
N LEU A 314 11.93 10.02 15.32
CA LEU A 314 13.16 10.65 14.83
C LEU A 314 12.88 11.94 14.05
N LEU A 315 11.78 11.99 13.29
CA LEU A 315 11.32 13.20 12.61
C LEU A 315 10.85 14.27 13.61
N ALA A 316 10.09 13.87 14.64
CA ALA A 316 9.63 14.79 15.68
C ALA A 316 10.80 15.39 16.49
N ASP A 317 11.84 14.60 16.73
CA ASP A 317 13.08 15.02 17.41
C ASP A 317 14.05 15.76 16.48
N GLY A 318 13.74 15.93 15.18
CA GLY A 318 14.63 16.59 14.20
C GLY A 318 15.95 15.85 13.94
N ARG A 319 16.01 14.52 14.15
CA ARG A 319 17.23 13.71 13.98
C ARG A 319 17.35 13.19 12.55
N TRP A 320 17.61 14.08 11.59
CA TRP A 320 17.59 13.76 10.16
C TRP A 320 18.62 12.70 9.74
N SER A 321 19.84 12.70 10.31
CA SER A 321 20.85 11.65 10.11
C SER A 321 20.36 10.26 10.48
N ALA A 322 19.70 10.12 11.63
CA ALA A 322 19.18 8.83 12.09
C ALA A 322 18.08 8.30 11.16
N VAL A 323 17.20 9.18 10.66
CA VAL A 323 16.19 8.81 9.64
C VAL A 323 16.87 8.42 8.32
N ALA A 324 17.88 9.17 7.89
CA ALA A 324 18.63 8.86 6.67
C ALA A 324 19.28 7.46 6.75
N LEU A 325 19.97 7.16 7.86
CA LEU A 325 20.56 5.84 8.10
C LEU A 325 19.52 4.72 8.15
N LEU A 326 18.37 4.98 8.78
CA LEU A 326 17.26 4.02 8.81
C LEU A 326 16.71 3.74 7.41
N LEU A 327 16.57 4.77 6.56
CA LEU A 327 16.14 4.62 5.17
C LEU A 327 17.18 3.87 4.32
N VAL A 328 18.48 4.15 4.49
CA VAL A 328 19.55 3.35 3.85
C VAL A 328 19.43 1.89 4.30
N ALA A 329 19.31 1.64 5.60
CA ALA A 329 19.15 0.29 6.13
C ALA A 329 17.88 -0.38 5.62
N ALA A 330 16.80 0.36 5.36
CA ALA A 330 15.54 -0.15 4.84
C ALA A 330 15.61 -0.57 3.37
N SER A 331 16.57 -0.05 2.61
CA SER A 331 16.80 -0.48 1.22
C SER A 331 17.27 -1.94 1.14
N LEU A 332 18.05 -2.41 2.12
CA LEU A 332 18.57 -3.79 2.17
C LEU A 332 17.47 -4.86 2.26
N PRO A 333 16.51 -4.82 3.21
CA PRO A 333 15.42 -5.78 3.25
C PRO A 333 14.53 -5.69 2.02
N ALA A 334 14.31 -4.49 1.45
CA ALA A 334 13.53 -4.34 0.22
C ALA A 334 14.22 -5.02 -0.98
N VAL A 335 15.53 -4.86 -1.14
CA VAL A 335 16.32 -5.56 -2.16
C VAL A 335 16.35 -7.07 -1.90
N LEU A 336 16.48 -7.49 -0.64
CA LEU A 336 16.47 -8.91 -0.27
C LEU A 336 15.12 -9.57 -0.56
N VAL A 337 14.00 -8.89 -0.27
CA VAL A 337 12.65 -9.31 -0.64
C VAL A 337 12.54 -9.45 -2.16
N ALA A 338 12.97 -8.45 -2.90
CA ALA A 338 12.95 -8.48 -4.37
C ALA A 338 13.81 -9.64 -4.92
N ALA A 339 14.97 -9.92 -4.33
CA ALA A 339 15.85 -11.00 -4.75
C ALA A 339 15.25 -12.39 -4.46
N ARG A 340 14.62 -12.58 -3.30
CA ARG A 340 14.11 -13.88 -2.84
C ARG A 340 12.68 -14.19 -3.26
N GLN A 341 11.84 -13.17 -3.46
CA GLN A 341 10.41 -13.32 -3.75
C GLN A 341 10.05 -12.57 -5.04
N PRO A 342 10.20 -13.21 -6.22
CA PRO A 342 9.91 -12.58 -7.51
C PRO A 342 8.50 -12.02 -7.63
N ALA A 343 7.53 -12.60 -6.90
CA ALA A 343 6.14 -12.12 -6.88
C ALA A 343 5.98 -10.73 -6.23
N ASP A 344 6.89 -10.35 -5.32
CA ASP A 344 6.82 -9.10 -4.54
C ASP A 344 7.79 -8.02 -5.03
N ARG A 345 8.61 -8.34 -6.06
CA ARG A 345 9.46 -7.38 -6.77
C ARG A 345 8.77 -6.09 -7.24
N PRO A 346 7.53 -6.09 -7.78
CA PRO A 346 6.94 -4.87 -8.31
C PRO A 346 6.62 -3.86 -7.19
N GLY A 347 6.48 -4.32 -5.94
CA GLY A 347 6.33 -3.45 -4.77
C GLY A 347 7.66 -3.15 -4.08
N ALA A 348 8.57 -4.12 -3.98
CA ALA A 348 9.79 -4.00 -3.19
C ALA A 348 10.87 -3.11 -3.84
N LEU A 349 11.05 -3.19 -5.18
CA LEU A 349 12.09 -2.39 -5.86
C LEU A 349 11.81 -0.88 -5.82
N PRO A 350 10.58 -0.39 -6.08
CA PRO A 350 10.25 1.03 -5.91
C PRO A 350 10.48 1.55 -4.48
N VAL A 351 10.18 0.72 -3.47
CA VAL A 351 10.42 1.07 -2.06
C VAL A 351 11.92 1.21 -1.79
N ALA A 352 12.75 0.29 -2.28
CA ALA A 352 14.20 0.38 -2.14
C ALA A 352 14.76 1.68 -2.76
N VAL A 353 14.32 2.01 -3.97
CA VAL A 353 14.71 3.25 -4.68
C VAL A 353 14.24 4.49 -3.93
N GLY A 354 12.98 4.49 -3.46
CA GLY A 354 12.42 5.60 -2.67
C GLY A 354 13.14 5.82 -1.34
N CYS A 355 13.50 4.74 -0.64
CA CYS A 355 14.26 4.81 0.61
C CYS A 355 15.66 5.39 0.39
N LEU A 356 16.39 4.95 -0.65
CA LEU A 356 17.70 5.50 -0.99
C LEU A 356 17.62 6.98 -1.39
N ALA A 357 16.59 7.35 -2.15
CA ALA A 357 16.37 8.74 -2.54
C ALA A 357 16.06 9.64 -1.34
N GLY A 358 15.16 9.20 -0.45
CA GLY A 358 14.85 9.92 0.79
C GLY A 358 16.07 10.05 1.70
N ALA A 359 16.88 9.01 1.82
CA ALA A 359 18.10 9.03 2.61
C ALA A 359 19.11 10.08 2.11
N ALA A 360 19.33 10.17 0.78
CA ALA A 360 20.24 11.15 0.21
C ALA A 360 19.79 12.60 0.48
N LEU A 361 18.48 12.87 0.35
CA LEU A 361 17.93 14.20 0.62
C LEU A 361 18.04 14.58 2.10
N LEU A 362 17.74 13.64 3.00
CA LEU A 362 17.85 13.89 4.45
C LEU A 362 19.30 14.02 4.91
N ALA A 363 20.23 13.28 4.30
CA ALA A 363 21.65 13.40 4.60
C ALA A 363 22.24 14.74 4.17
N GLU A 364 21.75 15.36 3.09
CA GLU A 364 22.11 16.73 2.71
C GLU A 364 21.45 17.77 3.62
N ALA A 365 20.18 17.60 3.98
CA ALA A 365 19.49 18.50 4.92
C ALA A 365 20.17 18.58 6.30
N ASP A 366 20.78 17.48 6.73
CA ASP A 366 21.54 17.39 7.99
C ASP A 366 23.01 17.87 7.87
N GLY A 367 23.46 18.28 6.68
CA GLY A 367 24.82 18.72 6.42
C GLY A 367 25.89 17.61 6.34
N ASN A 368 25.48 16.33 6.44
CA ASN A 368 26.41 15.19 6.30
C ASN A 368 26.88 15.00 4.85
N LEU A 369 26.04 15.34 3.89
CA LEU A 369 26.44 15.51 2.50
C LEU A 369 26.71 17.00 2.25
N GLY A 370 27.87 17.29 1.67
CA GLY A 370 28.18 18.65 1.22
C GLY A 370 27.09 19.18 0.27
N PRO A 371 26.82 20.50 0.29
CA PRO A 371 25.73 21.09 -0.47
C PRO A 371 25.83 20.78 -1.97
N GLY A 372 24.71 20.42 -2.57
CA GLY A 372 24.61 20.08 -4.00
C GLY A 372 25.04 18.66 -4.37
N ARG A 373 25.37 17.79 -3.40
CA ARG A 373 25.76 16.38 -3.67
C ARG A 373 24.57 15.43 -3.80
N ALA A 374 23.41 15.69 -3.21
CA ALA A 374 22.26 14.79 -3.35
C ALA A 374 21.74 14.78 -4.79
N GLY A 375 21.74 15.92 -5.50
CA GLY A 375 21.33 16.02 -6.90
C GLY A 375 21.97 14.96 -7.82
N PRO A 376 23.30 14.92 -7.97
CA PRO A 376 23.98 13.92 -8.81
C PRO A 376 23.82 12.48 -8.28
N LEU A 377 23.75 12.25 -6.97
CA LEU A 377 23.50 10.92 -6.41
C LEU A 377 22.11 10.39 -6.76
N LEU A 378 21.08 11.23 -6.65
CA LEU A 378 19.71 10.91 -7.04
C LEU A 378 19.61 10.67 -8.55
N LEU A 379 20.34 11.44 -9.35
CA LEU A 379 20.40 11.25 -10.80
C LEU A 379 21.05 9.90 -11.15
N LEU A 380 22.16 9.55 -10.51
CA LEU A 380 22.80 8.24 -10.66
C LEU A 380 21.84 7.10 -10.26
N LEU A 381 21.10 7.25 -9.15
CA LEU A 381 20.10 6.31 -8.71
C LEU A 381 18.95 6.15 -9.74
N ALA A 382 18.46 7.26 -10.29
CA ALA A 382 17.43 7.24 -11.33
C ALA A 382 17.92 6.54 -12.62
N VAL A 383 19.14 6.83 -13.07
CA VAL A 383 19.73 6.21 -14.27
C VAL A 383 19.93 4.71 -14.08
N THR A 384 20.47 4.29 -12.93
CA THR A 384 20.65 2.87 -12.61
C THR A 384 19.32 2.13 -12.48
N ALA A 385 18.30 2.74 -11.87
CA ALA A 385 16.96 2.18 -11.78
C ALA A 385 16.27 2.08 -13.16
N LEU A 386 16.42 3.06 -14.04
CA LEU A 386 15.94 2.99 -15.43
C LEU A 386 16.68 1.91 -16.25
N ALA A 387 18.00 1.77 -16.03
CA ALA A 387 18.79 0.72 -16.66
C ALA A 387 18.30 -0.66 -16.20
N ALA A 388 18.08 -0.86 -14.89
CA ALA A 388 17.51 -2.09 -14.34
C ALA A 388 16.10 -2.36 -14.90
N ALA A 389 15.22 -1.35 -14.95
CA ALA A 389 13.89 -1.48 -15.55
C ALA A 389 13.95 -1.87 -17.05
N SER A 390 14.99 -1.43 -17.77
CA SER A 390 15.19 -1.81 -19.18
C SER A 390 15.62 -3.28 -19.35
N LEU A 391 16.29 -3.85 -18.34
CA LEU A 391 16.70 -5.26 -18.32
C LEU A 391 15.50 -6.16 -17.99
N GLU A 392 14.63 -5.72 -17.09
CA GLU A 392 13.38 -6.39 -16.68
C GLU A 392 12.23 -6.19 -17.70
N ARG A 393 12.55 -5.89 -18.96
CA ARG A 393 11.53 -5.70 -20.01
C ARG A 393 10.60 -6.91 -20.09
N HIS A 394 9.30 -6.67 -20.25
CA HIS A 394 8.25 -7.69 -20.28
C HIS A 394 7.93 -8.38 -18.93
N HIS A 395 8.63 -8.05 -17.85
CA HIS A 395 8.22 -8.45 -16.50
C HIS A 395 7.24 -7.44 -15.92
N ARG A 396 6.42 -7.89 -14.94
CA ARG A 396 5.46 -7.01 -14.23
C ARG A 396 6.15 -5.89 -13.44
N ASP A 397 7.45 -6.05 -13.20
CA ASP A 397 8.28 -5.18 -12.36
C ASP A 397 8.79 -3.93 -13.11
N GLU A 398 8.81 -3.98 -14.45
CA GLU A 398 9.27 -2.89 -15.33
C GLU A 398 8.55 -1.57 -15.00
N GLY A 399 7.22 -1.62 -14.94
CA GLY A 399 6.37 -0.42 -14.82
C GLY A 399 6.60 0.34 -13.52
N PRO A 400 6.38 -0.29 -12.34
CA PRO A 400 6.58 0.36 -11.05
C PRO A 400 8.00 0.88 -10.86
N LEU A 401 9.02 0.12 -11.27
CA LEU A 401 10.42 0.53 -11.15
C LEU A 401 10.72 1.75 -12.02
N ALA A 402 10.28 1.74 -13.30
CA ALA A 402 10.46 2.87 -14.20
C ALA A 402 9.77 4.14 -13.69
N VAL A 403 8.55 4.04 -13.15
CA VAL A 403 7.85 5.19 -12.55
C VAL A 403 8.63 5.75 -11.37
N SER A 404 9.09 4.89 -10.45
CA SER A 404 9.89 5.34 -9.31
C SER A 404 11.20 6.00 -9.73
N ALA A 405 11.87 5.47 -10.75
CA ALA A 405 13.10 6.03 -11.30
C ALA A 405 12.86 7.40 -11.96
N VAL A 406 11.75 7.57 -12.70
CA VAL A 406 11.37 8.87 -13.28
C VAL A 406 11.10 9.90 -12.18
N VAL A 407 10.33 9.54 -11.15
CA VAL A 407 10.03 10.42 -10.02
C VAL A 407 11.31 10.86 -9.33
N VAL A 408 12.21 9.92 -9.01
CA VAL A 408 13.51 10.24 -8.42
C VAL A 408 14.36 11.12 -9.35
N GLY A 409 14.36 10.85 -10.65
CA GLY A 409 15.07 11.67 -11.64
C GLY A 409 14.55 13.09 -11.72
N VAL A 410 13.23 13.29 -11.68
CA VAL A 410 12.61 14.63 -11.65
C VAL A 410 12.99 15.37 -10.37
N VAL A 411 12.96 14.68 -9.22
CA VAL A 411 13.41 15.26 -7.94
C VAL A 411 14.89 15.63 -7.99
N ALA A 412 15.74 14.79 -8.61
CA ALA A 412 17.16 15.08 -8.81
C ALA A 412 17.38 16.37 -9.61
N VAL A 413 16.71 16.50 -10.76
CA VAL A 413 16.77 17.69 -11.62
C VAL A 413 16.27 18.93 -10.89
N ALA A 414 15.14 18.83 -10.18
CA ALA A 414 14.61 19.94 -9.39
C ALA A 414 15.55 20.35 -8.26
N HIS A 415 16.26 19.39 -7.65
CA HIS A 415 17.23 19.65 -6.60
C HIS A 415 18.50 20.32 -7.16
N VAL A 416 19.03 19.85 -8.28
CA VAL A 416 20.13 20.52 -8.99
C VAL A 416 19.72 21.93 -9.40
N GLY A 417 18.50 22.14 -9.90
CA GLY A 417 18.03 23.49 -10.27
C GLY A 417 18.00 24.51 -9.13
N ARG A 418 17.96 24.07 -7.86
CA ARG A 418 18.03 24.98 -6.71
C ARG A 418 19.41 25.61 -6.50
N THR A 419 20.46 25.03 -7.07
CA THR A 419 21.81 25.63 -6.98
C THR A 419 21.93 26.92 -7.80
N GLY A 420 20.99 27.17 -8.71
CA GLY A 420 20.99 28.35 -9.59
C GLY A 420 21.96 28.26 -10.75
N ASP A 421 22.68 27.14 -10.91
CA ASP A 421 23.61 26.91 -12.02
C ASP A 421 22.85 26.33 -13.24
N PRO A 422 22.66 27.11 -14.33
CA PRO A 422 21.93 26.66 -15.50
C PRO A 422 22.65 25.54 -16.25
N LEU A 423 23.98 25.47 -16.21
CA LEU A 423 24.75 24.41 -16.86
C LEU A 423 24.63 23.08 -16.11
N ALA A 424 24.66 23.11 -14.77
CA ALA A 424 24.40 21.93 -13.97
C ALA A 424 22.98 21.37 -14.21
N LEU A 425 21.99 22.26 -14.30
CA LEU A 425 20.60 21.89 -14.61
C LEU A 425 20.48 21.30 -16.02
N ALA A 426 21.12 21.93 -17.02
CA ALA A 426 21.18 21.42 -18.39
C ALA A 426 21.82 20.03 -18.44
N ALA A 427 22.94 19.82 -17.75
CA ALA A 427 23.61 18.52 -17.67
C ALA A 427 22.71 17.45 -17.01
N ALA A 428 22.02 17.78 -15.91
CA ALA A 428 21.11 16.87 -15.24
C ALA A 428 19.93 16.46 -16.14
N LEU A 429 19.33 17.41 -16.85
CA LEU A 429 18.28 17.17 -17.84
C LEU A 429 18.78 16.33 -19.02
N ALA A 430 20.01 16.55 -19.48
CA ALA A 430 20.61 15.78 -20.55
C ALA A 430 20.83 14.31 -20.14
N VAL A 431 21.35 14.07 -18.93
CA VAL A 431 21.55 12.72 -18.39
C VAL A 431 20.23 12.00 -18.17
N LEU A 432 19.23 12.64 -17.54
CA LEU A 432 17.92 12.03 -17.37
C LEU A 432 17.22 11.79 -18.72
N GLY A 433 17.31 12.76 -19.63
CA GLY A 433 16.72 12.70 -20.96
C GLY A 433 17.30 11.57 -21.80
N THR A 434 18.62 11.42 -21.84
CA THR A 434 19.30 10.31 -22.51
C THR A 434 18.92 8.96 -21.91
N ALA A 435 18.87 8.84 -20.58
CA ALA A 435 18.45 7.61 -19.91
C ALA A 435 17.00 7.22 -20.24
N LEU A 436 16.07 8.19 -20.26
CA LEU A 436 14.68 7.96 -20.64
C LEU A 436 14.51 7.57 -22.11
N VAL A 437 15.25 8.21 -23.02
CA VAL A 437 15.26 7.83 -24.44
C VAL A 437 15.84 6.43 -24.61
N GLY A 438 16.94 6.09 -23.93
CA GLY A 438 17.54 4.76 -23.94
C GLY A 438 16.58 3.67 -23.42
N TYR A 439 15.92 3.93 -22.30
CA TYR A 439 14.86 3.08 -21.75
C TYR A 439 13.73 2.90 -22.76
N ALA A 440 13.23 3.98 -23.35
CA ALA A 440 12.13 3.93 -24.33
C ALA A 440 12.52 3.33 -25.68
N ALA A 441 13.80 3.34 -26.05
CA ALA A 441 14.31 2.66 -27.23
C ALA A 441 14.27 1.13 -27.03
N ARG A 442 14.48 0.65 -25.80
CA ARG A 442 14.39 -0.77 -25.44
C ARG A 442 12.97 -1.26 -25.20
N THR A 443 12.14 -0.49 -24.49
CA THR A 443 10.78 -0.91 -24.09
C THR A 443 9.68 -0.47 -25.05
N GLY A 444 9.94 0.47 -25.95
CA GLY A 444 8.93 1.01 -26.88
C GLY A 444 7.91 1.95 -26.23
N ARG A 445 8.11 2.36 -24.97
CA ARG A 445 7.18 3.24 -24.22
C ARG A 445 7.22 4.67 -24.75
N ARG A 446 6.16 5.07 -25.45
CA ARG A 446 5.98 6.44 -25.98
C ARG A 446 6.10 7.57 -24.93
N PRO A 447 5.48 7.48 -23.72
CA PRO A 447 5.56 8.59 -22.77
C PRO A 447 6.98 8.82 -22.25
N ALA A 448 7.74 7.76 -21.97
CA ALA A 448 9.14 7.87 -21.56
C ALA A 448 10.00 8.50 -22.67
N ARG A 449 9.76 8.15 -23.94
CA ARG A 449 10.44 8.78 -25.07
C ARG A 449 10.13 10.26 -25.18
N ALA A 450 8.86 10.64 -25.06
CA ALA A 450 8.43 12.03 -25.12
C ALA A 450 9.07 12.87 -24.00
N GLY A 451 9.03 12.37 -22.75
CA GLY A 451 9.66 13.02 -21.60
C GLY A 451 11.18 13.15 -21.76
N GLY A 452 11.85 12.10 -22.22
CA GLY A 452 13.30 12.15 -22.45
C GLY A 452 13.70 13.13 -23.56
N CYS A 453 12.94 13.17 -24.65
CA CYS A 453 13.12 14.13 -25.75
C CYS A 453 12.90 15.57 -25.26
N ALA A 454 11.81 15.83 -24.54
CA ALA A 454 11.55 17.16 -23.97
C ALA A 454 12.69 17.61 -23.03
N GLY A 455 13.21 16.69 -22.20
CA GLY A 455 14.36 16.96 -21.33
C GLY A 455 15.63 17.32 -22.11
N LEU A 456 15.92 16.63 -23.21
CA LEU A 456 17.08 16.94 -24.07
C LEU A 456 16.96 18.31 -24.76
N VAL A 457 15.76 18.67 -25.26
CA VAL A 457 15.53 20.00 -25.84
C VAL A 457 15.73 21.08 -24.77
N ALA A 458 15.13 20.88 -23.59
CA ALA A 458 15.27 21.82 -22.48
C ALA A 458 16.74 21.99 -22.04
N ALA A 459 17.51 20.89 -21.99
CA ALA A 459 18.93 20.93 -21.68
C ALA A 459 19.71 21.82 -22.67
N VAL A 460 19.48 21.64 -23.98
CA VAL A 460 20.17 22.44 -24.99
C VAL A 460 19.71 23.90 -24.95
N TRP A 461 18.43 24.17 -24.78
CA TRP A 461 17.92 25.54 -24.68
C TRP A 461 18.47 26.29 -23.47
N LEU A 462 18.63 25.61 -22.33
CA LEU A 462 19.28 26.18 -21.15
C LEU A 462 20.75 26.48 -21.40
N ALA A 463 21.50 25.55 -21.99
CA ALA A 463 22.92 25.76 -22.31
C ALA A 463 23.15 26.89 -23.34
N VAL A 464 22.29 26.97 -24.37
CA VAL A 464 22.32 28.03 -25.39
C VAL A 464 21.94 29.38 -24.78
N GLY A 465 20.93 29.40 -23.92
CA GLY A 465 20.51 30.61 -23.20
C GLY A 465 21.58 31.14 -22.26
N ASP A 466 22.25 30.25 -21.52
CA ASP A 466 23.38 30.60 -20.65
C ASP A 466 24.57 31.16 -21.44
N ALA A 467 24.84 30.61 -22.63
CA ALA A 467 25.84 31.14 -23.55
C ALA A 467 25.45 32.48 -24.21
N GLY A 468 24.25 33.02 -23.93
CA GLY A 468 23.77 34.30 -24.45
C GLY A 468 23.47 34.30 -25.95
N VAL A 469 23.35 33.13 -26.59
CA VAL A 469 23.17 33.01 -28.04
C VAL A 469 21.72 33.32 -28.40
N GLN A 470 21.49 34.45 -29.08
CA GLN A 470 20.15 34.90 -29.49
C GLN A 470 19.72 34.42 -30.88
N VAL A 471 20.55 33.61 -31.54
CA VAL A 471 20.32 33.14 -32.90
C VAL A 471 19.24 32.04 -32.86
N PRO A 472 18.09 32.18 -33.56
CA PRO A 472 16.97 31.23 -33.46
C PRO A 472 17.32 29.84 -34.00
N GLU A 473 18.32 29.73 -34.87
CA GLU A 473 18.90 28.46 -35.31
C GLU A 473 19.47 27.63 -34.15
N ALA A 474 19.99 28.28 -33.10
CA ALA A 474 20.51 27.61 -31.91
C ALA A 474 19.40 26.91 -31.09
N TYR A 475 18.15 27.34 -31.22
CA TYR A 475 16.99 26.73 -30.53
C TYR A 475 16.23 25.74 -31.41
N SER A 476 16.17 25.99 -32.72
CA SER A 476 15.39 25.19 -33.67
C SER A 476 16.11 23.92 -34.15
N LEU A 477 17.44 23.96 -34.32
CA LEU A 477 18.22 22.77 -34.72
C LEU A 477 18.20 21.64 -33.67
N PRO A 478 18.38 21.91 -32.36
CA PRO A 478 18.26 20.87 -31.33
C PRO A 478 16.85 20.27 -31.28
N LEU A 479 15.82 21.11 -31.44
CA LEU A 479 14.43 20.64 -31.51
C LEU A 479 14.23 19.70 -32.71
N ALA A 480 14.75 20.05 -33.88
CA ALA A 480 14.69 19.20 -35.07
C ALA A 480 15.41 17.86 -34.85
N ALA A 481 16.62 17.87 -34.28
CA ALA A 481 17.38 16.67 -33.97
C ALA A 481 16.63 15.75 -32.99
N VAL A 482 16.03 16.32 -31.95
CA VAL A 482 15.26 15.55 -30.97
C VAL A 482 13.95 15.02 -31.54
N LEU A 483 13.28 15.73 -32.45
CA LEU A 483 12.10 15.22 -33.16
C LEU A 483 12.44 14.01 -34.07
N LEU A 484 13.64 14.01 -34.67
CA LEU A 484 14.16 12.82 -35.37
C LEU A 484 14.45 11.68 -34.39
N LEU A 485 15.02 11.98 -33.22
CA LEU A 485 15.25 10.98 -32.16
C LEU A 485 13.93 10.38 -31.64
N TYR A 486 12.90 11.20 -31.48
CA TYR A 486 11.56 10.79 -31.05
C TYR A 486 10.93 9.80 -32.05
N SER A 487 11.00 10.11 -33.34
CA SER A 487 10.50 9.24 -34.40
C SER A 487 11.29 7.93 -34.48
N GLY A 488 12.62 7.95 -34.34
CA GLY A 488 13.46 6.77 -34.14
C GLY A 488 13.19 5.67 -35.19
N ARG A 489 12.84 4.45 -34.77
CA ARG A 489 12.50 3.34 -35.69
C ARG A 489 11.34 3.64 -36.65
N ARG A 490 10.48 4.62 -36.35
CA ARG A 490 9.38 5.03 -37.23
C ARG A 490 9.87 5.73 -38.49
N LEU A 491 11.10 6.24 -38.50
CA LEU A 491 11.69 6.85 -39.71
C LEU A 491 11.75 5.86 -40.88
N ALA A 492 11.89 4.56 -40.59
CA ALA A 492 11.93 3.49 -41.59
C ALA A 492 10.57 2.84 -41.88
N THR A 493 9.64 2.85 -40.92
CA THR A 493 8.39 2.04 -41.00
C THR A 493 7.11 2.86 -41.14
N ALA A 494 7.11 4.12 -40.72
CA ALA A 494 5.93 4.98 -40.73
C ALA A 494 5.85 5.84 -42.00
N PRO A 495 4.66 6.39 -42.34
CA PRO A 495 4.52 7.31 -43.45
C PRO A 495 5.51 8.49 -43.34
N SER A 496 6.22 8.76 -44.43
CA SER A 496 7.36 9.69 -44.46
C SER A 496 7.06 11.05 -43.85
N TRP A 497 5.88 11.61 -44.11
CA TRP A 497 5.47 12.91 -43.60
C TRP A 497 5.28 12.95 -42.08
N SER A 498 4.71 11.91 -41.49
CA SER A 498 4.47 11.84 -40.04
C SER A 498 5.76 11.68 -39.23
N ALA A 499 6.79 11.07 -39.82
CA ALA A 499 8.06 10.80 -39.15
C ALA A 499 9.10 11.91 -39.38
N TRP A 500 9.22 12.42 -40.60
CA TRP A 500 10.24 13.40 -40.98
C TRP A 500 9.72 14.84 -40.98
N GLY A 501 8.45 15.05 -41.31
CA GLY A 501 7.86 16.37 -41.54
C GLY A 501 8.03 17.35 -40.37
N PRO A 502 7.65 17.00 -39.13
CA PRO A 502 7.78 17.90 -37.99
C PRO A 502 9.22 18.33 -37.70
N ALA A 503 10.18 17.41 -37.80
CA ALA A 503 11.60 17.71 -37.58
C ALA A 503 12.16 18.64 -38.66
N LEU A 504 11.83 18.36 -39.93
CA LEU A 504 12.29 19.16 -41.05
C LEU A 504 11.67 20.56 -41.04
N ALA A 505 10.39 20.69 -40.69
CA ALA A 505 9.73 21.98 -40.55
C ALA A 505 10.35 22.82 -39.41
N ALA A 506 10.61 22.19 -38.26
CA ALA A 506 11.25 22.85 -37.13
C ALA A 506 12.68 23.32 -37.47
N GLY A 507 13.46 22.52 -38.20
CA GLY A 507 14.83 22.87 -38.57
C GLY A 507 14.94 23.89 -39.70
N TYR A 508 14.17 23.74 -40.78
CA TYR A 508 14.25 24.63 -41.96
C TYR A 508 13.42 25.90 -41.85
N GLY A 509 12.27 25.86 -41.16
CA GLY A 509 11.30 26.96 -41.14
C GLY A 509 11.91 28.30 -40.74
N PRO A 510 12.57 28.40 -39.56
CA PRO A 510 13.19 29.64 -39.11
C PRO A 510 14.29 30.14 -40.05
N SER A 511 15.18 29.27 -40.51
CA SER A 511 16.30 29.65 -41.38
C SER A 511 15.84 30.11 -42.76
N VAL A 512 14.81 29.47 -43.34
CA VAL A 512 14.23 29.89 -44.64
C VAL A 512 13.50 31.22 -44.50
N PHE A 513 12.73 31.42 -43.44
CA PHE A 513 12.03 32.68 -43.19
C PHE A 513 13.02 33.84 -42.99
N LEU A 514 14.04 33.65 -42.15
CA LEU A 514 15.05 34.67 -41.92
C LEU A 514 15.90 34.98 -43.15
N ALA A 515 16.16 33.99 -44.01
CA ALA A 515 16.84 34.23 -45.28
C ALA A 515 16.04 35.15 -46.24
N LEU A 516 14.73 35.29 -46.04
CA LEU A 516 13.86 36.20 -46.80
C LEU A 516 13.80 37.60 -46.19
N VAL A 517 13.68 37.71 -44.87
CA VAL A 517 13.52 38.99 -44.16
C VAL A 517 14.86 39.70 -43.96
N GLU A 518 15.90 38.96 -43.57
CA GLU A 518 17.23 39.46 -43.23
C GLU A 518 18.30 38.64 -43.97
N PRO A 519 18.57 38.98 -45.24
CA PRO A 519 19.39 38.15 -46.10
C PRO A 519 20.89 38.30 -45.85
N GLU A 520 21.38 37.64 -44.81
CA GLU A 520 22.79 37.37 -44.56
C GLU A 520 23.34 36.36 -45.59
N LEU A 521 24.44 36.69 -46.29
CA LEU A 521 25.02 35.85 -47.35
C LEU A 521 25.34 34.43 -46.84
N LEU A 522 25.93 34.33 -45.65
CA LEU A 522 26.30 33.06 -45.03
C LEU A 522 25.06 32.20 -44.71
N ARG A 523 23.97 32.81 -44.20
CA ARG A 523 22.71 32.10 -43.91
C ARG A 523 22.09 31.54 -45.19
N VAL A 524 22.04 32.33 -46.26
CA VAL A 524 21.52 31.90 -47.57
C VAL A 524 22.33 30.73 -48.12
N LEU A 525 23.67 30.82 -48.08
CA LEU A 525 24.55 29.74 -48.53
C LEU A 525 24.32 28.45 -47.72
N LEU A 526 24.27 28.54 -46.39
CA LEU A 526 24.03 27.38 -45.53
C LEU A 526 22.66 26.73 -45.79
N VAL A 527 21.60 27.53 -45.97
CA VAL A 527 20.26 27.00 -46.28
C VAL A 527 20.25 26.30 -47.64
N VAL A 528 20.87 26.87 -48.67
CA VAL A 528 20.96 26.26 -50.01
C VAL A 528 21.77 24.96 -49.97
N VAL A 529 22.93 24.96 -49.30
CA VAL A 529 23.77 23.75 -49.17
C VAL A 529 23.03 22.66 -48.40
N ALA A 530 22.39 22.99 -47.26
CA ALA A 530 21.63 22.03 -46.47
C ALA A 530 20.42 21.47 -47.25
N ALA A 531 19.67 22.33 -47.95
CA ALA A 531 18.52 21.93 -48.75
C ALA A 531 18.92 21.03 -49.93
N THR A 532 20.08 21.31 -50.56
CA THR A 532 20.64 20.46 -51.62
C THR A 532 21.12 19.12 -51.07
N ALA A 533 21.80 19.10 -49.92
CA ALA A 533 22.22 17.88 -49.24
C ALA A 533 21.02 17.01 -48.81
N THR A 534 19.95 17.62 -48.30
CA THR A 534 18.75 16.88 -47.89
C THR A 534 17.93 16.35 -49.07
N THR A 535 17.79 17.09 -50.17
CA THR A 535 17.13 16.59 -51.40
C THR A 535 17.90 15.44 -52.03
N THR A 536 19.23 15.55 -52.13
CA THR A 536 20.08 14.46 -52.64
C THR A 536 20.05 13.22 -51.74
N ALA A 537 20.21 13.38 -50.42
CA ALA A 537 20.06 12.27 -49.48
C ALA A 537 18.66 11.61 -49.55
N ALA A 538 17.60 12.41 -49.72
CA ALA A 538 16.23 11.91 -49.86
C ALA A 538 16.03 11.02 -51.08
N THR A 539 16.71 11.32 -52.20
CA THR A 539 16.67 10.49 -53.41
C THR A 539 17.33 9.14 -53.18
N GLY A 540 18.44 9.10 -52.44
CA GLY A 540 19.11 7.85 -52.04
C GLY A 540 18.29 7.00 -51.07
N TRP A 541 17.50 7.63 -50.20
CA TRP A 541 16.66 6.92 -49.21
C TRP A 541 15.22 6.66 -49.67
N ALA A 542 14.84 7.11 -50.88
CA ALA A 542 13.48 7.01 -51.43
C ALA A 542 12.37 7.58 -50.52
N VAL A 543 12.66 8.65 -49.75
CA VAL A 543 11.71 9.25 -48.79
C VAL A 543 11.18 10.58 -49.32
N ARG A 544 9.84 10.70 -49.44
CA ARG A 544 9.18 11.88 -50.05
C ARG A 544 9.27 13.18 -49.23
N ALA A 545 9.17 13.09 -47.91
CA ALA A 545 9.09 14.28 -47.06
C ALA A 545 10.40 15.11 -47.03
N PRO A 546 11.59 14.52 -46.86
CA PRO A 546 12.86 15.25 -46.95
C PRO A 546 13.08 15.88 -48.33
N PHE A 547 12.70 15.19 -49.41
CA PHE A 547 12.77 15.72 -50.77
C PHE A 547 11.88 16.96 -50.94
N LEU A 548 10.61 16.89 -50.55
CA LEU A 548 9.67 18.00 -50.72
C LEU A 548 10.04 19.21 -49.86
N VAL A 549 10.52 19.02 -48.63
CA VAL A 549 10.94 20.14 -47.77
C VAL A 549 12.20 20.80 -48.31
N GLY A 550 13.20 20.03 -48.74
CA GLY A 550 14.43 20.59 -49.31
C GLY A 550 14.22 21.25 -50.69
N ALA A 551 13.40 20.65 -51.56
CA ALA A 551 13.07 21.28 -52.85
C ALA A 551 12.21 22.54 -52.66
N GLY A 552 11.25 22.48 -51.73
CA GLY A 552 10.41 23.62 -51.37
C GLY A 552 11.22 24.77 -50.80
N SER A 553 12.19 24.52 -49.91
CA SER A 553 13.05 25.56 -49.35
C SER A 553 13.95 26.21 -50.42
N LEU A 554 14.51 25.44 -51.35
CA LEU A 554 15.26 25.97 -52.49
C LEU A 554 14.41 26.88 -53.37
N VAL A 555 13.17 26.47 -53.68
CA VAL A 555 12.23 27.29 -54.48
C VAL A 555 11.85 28.56 -53.73
N VAL A 556 11.50 28.47 -52.45
CA VAL A 556 11.10 29.65 -51.64
C VAL A 556 12.24 30.65 -51.54
N VAL A 557 13.46 30.20 -51.22
CA VAL A 557 14.63 31.10 -51.15
C VAL A 557 14.98 31.65 -52.53
N GLY A 558 15.00 30.82 -53.57
CA GLY A 558 15.32 31.26 -54.93
C GLY A 558 14.32 32.30 -55.47
N VAL A 559 13.02 32.03 -55.33
CA VAL A 559 11.95 32.95 -55.73
C VAL A 559 11.98 34.21 -54.88
N GLY A 560 12.10 34.10 -53.55
CA GLY A 560 12.15 35.25 -52.66
C GLY A 560 13.32 36.19 -52.97
N ARG A 561 14.49 35.64 -53.31
CA ARG A 561 15.65 36.44 -53.74
C ARG A 561 15.47 37.03 -55.12
N LEU A 562 14.83 36.32 -56.05
CA LEU A 562 14.49 36.84 -57.37
C LEU A 562 13.51 38.02 -57.27
N LEU A 563 12.46 37.89 -56.45
CA LEU A 563 11.46 38.93 -56.20
C LEU A 563 12.06 40.16 -55.52
N ALA A 564 13.07 40.00 -54.66
CA ALA A 564 13.78 41.11 -54.03
C ALA A 564 14.61 41.96 -55.01
N VAL A 565 15.00 41.39 -56.17
CA VAL A 565 15.77 42.08 -57.22
C VAL A 565 14.86 42.65 -58.32
N LEU A 566 13.61 42.21 -58.39
CA LEU A 566 12.64 42.67 -59.37
C LEU A 566 12.08 44.06 -59.01
N PRO A 567 12.00 45.00 -59.97
CA PRO A 567 11.35 46.27 -59.75
C PRO A 567 9.84 46.09 -59.45
N PRO A 568 9.21 46.97 -58.64
CA PRO A 568 7.81 46.86 -58.22
C PRO A 568 6.78 46.52 -59.31
N PRO A 569 6.85 47.07 -60.56
CA PRO A 569 5.91 46.70 -61.62
C PRO A 569 6.03 45.24 -62.09
N GLY A 570 7.19 44.59 -61.92
CA GLY A 570 7.38 43.18 -62.27
C GLY A 570 6.59 42.22 -61.36
N LEU A 571 6.37 42.60 -60.10
CA LEU A 571 5.62 41.81 -59.13
C LEU A 571 4.15 41.63 -59.52
N VAL A 572 3.54 42.64 -60.15
CA VAL A 572 2.15 42.58 -60.61
C VAL A 572 1.98 41.56 -61.74
N VAL A 573 2.92 41.51 -62.68
CA VAL A 573 2.87 40.58 -63.82
C VAL A 573 3.03 39.13 -63.37
N PHE A 574 3.98 38.85 -62.47
CA PHE A 574 4.13 37.51 -61.91
C PHE A 574 2.95 37.11 -61.01
N GLY A 575 2.38 38.06 -60.26
CA GLY A 575 1.17 37.82 -59.46
C GLY A 575 -0.04 37.42 -60.31
N VAL A 576 -0.28 38.13 -61.41
CA VAL A 576 -1.37 37.84 -62.35
C VAL A 576 -1.15 36.50 -63.07
N ALA A 577 0.09 36.23 -63.51
CA ALA A 577 0.44 34.95 -64.14
C ALA A 577 0.27 33.76 -63.17
N GLY A 578 0.67 33.93 -61.90
CA GLY A 578 0.48 32.92 -60.85
C GLY A 578 -1.00 32.66 -60.54
N ALA A 579 -1.81 33.71 -60.46
CA ALA A 579 -3.26 33.59 -60.28
C ALA A 579 -3.93 32.87 -61.46
N ALA A 580 -3.50 33.16 -62.69
CA ALA A 580 -3.99 32.49 -63.89
C ALA A 580 -3.63 30.98 -63.90
N LEU A 581 -2.39 30.62 -63.54
CA LEU A 581 -1.96 29.22 -63.46
C LEU A 581 -2.71 28.45 -62.37
N LEU A 582 -2.99 29.07 -61.21
CA LEU A 582 -3.79 28.45 -60.15
C LEU A 582 -5.26 28.23 -60.58
N ALA A 583 -5.84 29.18 -61.31
CA ALA A 583 -7.18 29.02 -61.88
C ALA A 583 -7.23 27.86 -62.92
N VAL A 584 -6.17 27.69 -63.70
CA VAL A 584 -6.04 26.58 -64.66
C VAL A 584 -5.85 25.23 -63.95
N GLY A 585 -5.03 25.18 -62.88
CA GLY A 585 -4.87 23.97 -62.06
C GLY A 585 -6.18 23.51 -61.41
N ALA A 586 -6.93 24.44 -60.80
CA ALA A 586 -8.23 24.15 -60.19
C ALA A 586 -9.28 23.69 -61.21
N SER A 587 -9.23 24.23 -62.44
CA SER A 587 -10.13 23.81 -63.52
C SER A 587 -9.71 22.50 -64.18
N TYR A 588 -8.47 22.04 -64.02
CA TYR A 588 -8.02 20.71 -64.46
C TYR A 588 -8.42 19.61 -63.46
N GLU A 589 -8.26 19.87 -62.15
CA GLU A 589 -8.62 18.90 -61.11
C GLU A 589 -10.13 18.68 -61.01
N SER A 590 -10.93 19.73 -61.21
CA SER A 590 -12.39 19.62 -61.34
C SER A 590 -12.83 18.82 -62.58
N ARG A 591 -12.14 18.97 -63.72
CA ARG A 591 -12.38 18.16 -64.93
C ARG A 591 -12.05 16.68 -64.72
N ARG A 592 -10.95 16.39 -64.02
CA ARG A 592 -10.53 15.01 -63.72
C ARG A 592 -11.45 14.32 -62.70
N ARG A 593 -11.96 15.06 -61.71
CA ARG A 593 -13.00 14.56 -60.79
C ARG A 593 -14.30 14.25 -61.52
N ARG A 594 -14.78 15.13 -62.41
CA ARG A 594 -15.99 14.89 -63.22
C ARG A 594 -15.83 13.67 -64.14
N ALA A 595 -14.66 13.49 -64.75
CA ALA A 595 -14.39 12.31 -65.59
C ALA A 595 -14.42 11.00 -64.78
N ARG A 596 -13.88 10.97 -63.55
CA ARG A 596 -13.96 9.78 -62.69
C ARG A 596 -15.38 9.47 -62.21
N VAL A 597 -16.18 10.50 -61.90
CA VAL A 597 -17.60 10.33 -61.52
C VAL A 597 -18.44 9.86 -62.72
N ALA A 598 -18.13 10.34 -63.93
CA ALA A 598 -18.76 9.87 -65.18
C ALA A 598 -18.41 8.41 -65.50
N ILE A 599 -17.16 7.99 -65.25
CA ILE A 599 -16.75 6.58 -65.43
C ILE A 599 -17.37 5.68 -64.35
N ALA A 600 -17.48 6.16 -63.11
CA ALA A 600 -18.14 5.42 -62.03
C ALA A 600 -19.65 5.25 -62.28
N SER A 601 -20.35 6.28 -62.79
CA SER A 601 -21.78 6.19 -63.14
C SER A 601 -22.06 5.32 -64.37
N LEU A 602 -21.11 5.21 -65.31
CA LEU A 602 -21.19 4.24 -66.41
C LEU A 602 -20.93 2.80 -65.96
N ALA A 603 -20.21 2.59 -64.85
CA ALA A 603 -20.00 1.27 -64.26
C ALA A 603 -21.24 0.76 -63.49
N ASP A 604 -22.09 1.64 -62.97
CA ASP A 604 -23.37 1.30 -62.30
C ASP A 604 -24.52 0.96 -63.27
N MET A 605 -24.37 1.23 -64.58
CA MET A 605 -25.38 0.93 -65.62
C MET A 605 -25.10 -0.38 -66.38
N ARG A 606 -24.05 -1.12 -66.03
CA ARG A 606 -23.81 -2.51 -66.46
C ARG A 606 -24.13 -3.45 -65.32
#